data_AF-A0A401VXQ9-F1
#
_entry.id   AF-A0A401VXQ9-F1
#
_cell.length_a   1.000
_cell.length_b   1.000
_cell.length_c   1.000
_cell.angle_alpha   90.00
_cell.angle_beta   90.00
_cell.angle_gamma   90.00
#
_symmetry.space_group_name_H-M   'P 1'
#
loop_
_entity.id
_entity.type
_entity.pdbx_description
1 polymer ?
#
loop_
_entity_poly.entity_id
_entity_poly.type
_entity_poly.pdbx_seq_one_letter_code
_entity_poly.pdbx_strand_id
1 'polypeptide(L)'
;MSHNLDITVGDFIDQLSALDQDAVMRLAVNPFFPMSHHIRAVVPGTDQRGRPVVYVADGQQEGHLPPAVARRLTWHPDTEAPRRTRRGARPADLDQ
;
A
#
# COMPACT_ATOMS: atom_id res chain seq x y z
N MET A 1 -17.73 -0.49 24.55
CA MET A 1 -17.99 -1.48 23.50
C MET A 1 -16.65 -1.93 22.95
N SER A 2 -16.26 -3.17 23.18
CA SER A 2 -15.01 -3.68 22.60
C SER A 2 -15.26 -3.94 21.12
N HIS A 3 -14.71 -3.10 20.25
CA HIS A 3 -14.61 -3.47 18.85
C HIS A 3 -13.69 -4.68 18.77
N ASN A 4 -14.16 -5.77 18.20
CA ASN A 4 -13.26 -6.84 17.77
C ASN A 4 -12.45 -6.24 16.62
N LEU A 5 -11.21 -5.82 16.90
CA LEU A 5 -10.33 -5.18 15.93
C LEU A 5 -9.75 -6.18 14.91
N ASP A 6 -10.01 -7.47 15.13
CA ASP A 6 -9.46 -8.55 14.34
C ASP A 6 -10.32 -8.79 13.10
N ILE A 7 -9.74 -8.52 11.93
CA ILE A 7 -10.28 -8.99 10.65
C ILE A 7 -10.12 -10.51 10.59
N THR A 8 -11.20 -11.25 10.32
CA THR A 8 -11.10 -12.70 10.10
C THR A 8 -10.61 -13.00 8.68
N VAL A 9 -10.18 -14.23 8.43
CA VAL A 9 -9.85 -14.68 7.07
C VAL A 9 -11.06 -14.56 6.13
N GLY A 10 -12.27 -14.84 6.64
CA GLY A 10 -13.51 -14.67 5.87
C GLY A 10 -13.74 -13.21 5.47
N ASP A 11 -13.65 -12.29 6.44
CA ASP A 11 -13.81 -10.85 6.18
C ASP A 11 -12.78 -10.33 5.16
N PHE A 12 -11.55 -10.86 5.20
CA PHE A 12 -10.50 -10.50 4.25
C PHE A 12 -10.79 -11.05 2.84
N ILE A 13 -11.22 -12.31 2.73
CA ILE A 13 -11.60 -12.92 1.45
C ILE A 13 -12.78 -12.16 0.84
N ASP A 14 -13.80 -11.83 1.61
CA ASP A 14 -14.98 -11.12 1.11
C ASP A 14 -14.60 -9.73 0.55
N GLN A 15 -13.72 -9.01 1.25
CA GLN A 15 -13.20 -7.72 0.78
C GLN A 15 -12.36 -7.85 -0.49
N LEU A 16 -11.46 -8.83 -0.58
CA LEU A 16 -10.65 -9.06 -1.77
C LEU A 16 -11.49 -9.52 -2.96
N SER A 17 -12.49 -10.38 -2.71
CA SER A 17 -13.37 -10.94 -3.75
C SER A 17 -14.27 -9.89 -4.41
N ALA A 18 -14.45 -8.73 -3.76
CA ALA A 18 -15.17 -7.59 -4.33
C ALA A 18 -14.30 -6.70 -5.24
N LEU A 19 -12.98 -6.90 -5.28
CA LEU A 19 -12.04 -6.17 -6.13
C LEU A 19 -11.81 -6.90 -7.46
N ASP A 20 -11.12 -6.23 -8.38
CA ASP A 20 -10.64 -6.86 -9.62
C ASP A 20 -9.68 -8.02 -9.28
N GLN A 21 -10.03 -9.24 -9.73
CA GLN A 21 -9.30 -10.46 -9.39
C GLN A 21 -7.92 -10.54 -10.05
N ASP A 22 -7.69 -9.78 -11.12
CA ASP A 22 -6.41 -9.73 -11.81
C ASP A 22 -5.49 -8.60 -11.28
N ALA A 23 -5.95 -7.82 -10.29
CA ALA A 23 -5.17 -6.73 -9.72
C ALA A 23 -3.97 -7.25 -8.90
N VAL A 24 -2.81 -6.61 -9.06
CA VAL A 24 -1.60 -6.95 -8.32
C VAL A 24 -1.73 -6.55 -6.84
N MET A 25 -1.64 -7.53 -5.95
CA MET A 25 -1.67 -7.30 -4.50
C MET A 25 -0.29 -6.84 -3.96
N ARG A 26 -0.27 -5.79 -3.13
CA ARG A 26 0.93 -5.23 -2.50
C ARG A 26 0.65 -4.90 -1.03
N LEU A 27 1.66 -5.06 -0.18
CA LEU A 27 1.62 -4.64 1.21
C LEU A 27 2.13 -3.21 1.33
N ALA A 28 1.36 -2.34 1.99
CA ALA A 28 1.78 -0.99 2.30
C ALA A 28 2.19 -0.88 3.77
N VAL A 29 3.32 -0.22 4.05
CA VAL A 29 3.79 0.06 5.41
C VAL A 29 4.25 1.51 5.54
N ASN A 30 4.11 2.11 6.73
CA ASN A 30 4.60 3.46 6.99
C ASN A 30 5.29 3.58 8.36
N PRO A 31 6.54 3.12 8.50
CA PRO A 31 7.32 3.36 9.71
C PRO A 31 7.96 4.78 9.76
N PHE A 32 8.16 5.45 8.61
CA PHE A 32 8.65 6.85 8.52
C PHE A 32 8.25 7.55 7.21
N PHE A 33 8.14 6.80 6.11
CA PHE A 33 7.58 7.23 4.82
C PHE A 33 6.69 6.09 4.29
N PRO A 34 5.64 6.39 3.51
CA PRO A 34 4.75 5.37 2.99
C PRO A 34 5.41 4.59 1.85
N MET A 35 5.64 3.29 2.07
CA MET A 35 6.31 2.40 1.12
C MET A 35 5.37 1.27 0.66
N SER A 36 5.60 0.82 -0.57
CA SER A 36 4.93 -0.32 -1.21
C SER A 36 5.89 -1.50 -1.31
N HIS A 37 5.41 -2.68 -0.91
CA HIS A 37 6.17 -3.91 -0.87
C HIS A 37 5.41 -5.06 -1.53
N HIS A 38 6.14 -6.04 -2.05
CA HIS A 38 5.55 -7.29 -2.49
C HIS A 38 5.13 -8.15 -1.30
N ILE A 39 4.00 -8.83 -1.41
CA ILE A 39 3.68 -9.92 -0.48
C ILE A 39 4.46 -11.16 -0.91
N ARG A 40 5.33 -11.64 -0.02
CA ARG A 40 6.16 -12.83 -0.27
C ARG A 40 5.37 -14.12 -0.11
N ALA A 41 4.52 -14.19 0.91
CA ALA A 41 3.72 -15.38 1.22
C ALA A 41 2.52 -15.05 2.12
N VAL A 42 1.51 -15.92 2.07
CA VAL A 42 0.41 -15.97 3.03
C VAL A 42 0.48 -17.33 3.72
N VAL A 43 0.74 -17.34 5.03
CA VAL A 43 1.10 -18.56 5.76
C VAL A 43 0.14 -18.77 6.94
N PRO A 44 -0.57 -19.92 7.00
CA PRO A 44 -1.40 -20.25 8.16
C PRO A 44 -0.53 -20.69 9.35
N GLY A 45 -1.01 -20.45 10.57
CA GLY A 45 -0.35 -20.87 11.80
C GLY A 45 -1.25 -20.78 13.01
N THR A 46 -0.64 -20.78 14.19
CA THR A 46 -1.33 -20.56 15.48
C THR A 46 -0.64 -19.46 16.27
N ASP A 47 -1.40 -18.71 17.06
CA ASP A 47 -0.86 -17.73 18.00
C ASP A 47 -0.37 -18.41 19.30
N GLN A 48 0.17 -17.62 20.23
CA GLN A 48 0.67 -18.13 21.52
C GLN A 48 -0.42 -18.77 22.40
N ARG A 49 -1.70 -18.55 22.09
CA ARG A 49 -2.85 -19.11 22.79
C ARG A 49 -3.47 -20.29 22.03
N GLY A 50 -2.84 -20.74 20.93
CA GLY A 50 -3.30 -21.84 20.09
C GLY A 50 -4.44 -21.48 19.12
N ARG A 51 -4.75 -20.19 18.93
CA ARG A 51 -5.81 -19.76 18.00
C ARG A 51 -5.27 -19.75 16.56
N PRO A 52 -6.05 -20.20 15.56
CA PRO A 52 -5.64 -20.09 14.16
C PRO A 52 -5.43 -18.64 13.74
N VAL A 53 -4.35 -18.37 13.02
CA VAL A 53 -4.01 -17.06 12.46
C VAL A 53 -3.37 -17.22 11.09
N VAL A 54 -3.45 -16.18 10.26
CA VAL A 54 -2.78 -16.12 8.95
C VAL A 54 -1.78 -14.96 8.96
N TYR A 55 -0.56 -15.24 8.55
CA TYR A 55 0.52 -14.27 8.44
C TYR A 55 0.75 -13.88 6.99
N VAL A 56 0.75 -12.58 6.71
CA VAL A 56 1.19 -12.04 5.41
C VAL A 56 2.66 -11.66 5.56
N ALA A 57 3.53 -12.44 4.93
CA ALA A 57 4.96 -12.20 4.94
C ALA A 57 5.32 -11.10 3.94
N ASP A 58 6.01 -10.07 4.42
CA ASP A 58 6.55 -9.00 3.59
C ASP A 58 7.68 -9.51 2.68
N GLY A 59 7.82 -8.89 1.51
CA GLY A 59 8.76 -9.20 0.46
C GLY A 59 9.68 -8.02 0.17
N GLN A 60 10.10 -7.88 -1.10
CA GLN A 60 10.96 -6.77 -1.50
C GLN A 60 10.19 -5.45 -1.55
N GLN A 61 10.81 -4.39 -1.04
CA GLN A 61 10.32 -3.02 -1.19
C GLN A 61 10.43 -2.59 -2.66
N GLU A 62 9.34 -2.10 -3.24
CA GLU A 62 9.30 -1.66 -4.64
C GLU A 62 9.52 -0.15 -4.78
N GLY A 63 9.13 0.64 -3.77
CA GLY A 63 9.27 2.10 -3.79
C GLY A 63 8.23 2.81 -2.93
N HIS A 64 8.04 4.11 -3.18
CA HIS A 64 7.03 4.90 -2.47
C HIS A 64 5.62 4.45 -2.85
N LEU A 65 4.71 4.43 -1.88
CA LEU A 65 3.31 4.18 -2.14
C LEU A 65 2.69 5.30 -2.99
N PRO A 66 1.81 5.00 -3.97
CA PRO A 66 1.13 6.04 -4.72
C PRO A 66 0.41 7.03 -3.80
N PRO A 67 0.51 8.36 -4.02
CA PRO A 67 -0.04 9.36 -3.10
C PRO A 67 -1.54 9.21 -2.81
N ALA A 68 -2.33 8.77 -3.79
CA ALA A 68 -3.76 8.54 -3.62
C ALA A 68 -4.05 7.41 -2.59
N VAL A 69 -3.23 6.37 -2.57
CA VAL A 69 -3.36 5.25 -1.62
C VAL A 69 -2.89 5.70 -0.23
N ALA A 70 -1.77 6.43 -0.15
CA ALA A 70 -1.28 6.97 1.13
C ALA A 70 -2.29 7.89 1.82
N ARG A 71 -3.03 8.71 1.06
CA ARG A 71 -4.11 9.54 1.58
C ARG A 71 -5.33 8.74 2.01
N ARG A 72 -5.74 7.72 1.23
CA ARG A 72 -6.83 6.81 1.61
C ARG A 72 -6.54 6.07 2.92
N LEU A 73 -5.28 5.70 3.13
CA LEU A 73 -4.78 5.12 4.38
C LEU A 73 -4.55 6.16 5.50
N THR A 74 -4.87 7.44 5.26
CA THR A 74 -4.71 8.57 6.19
C THR A 74 -3.27 8.88 6.61
N TRP A 75 -2.28 8.33 5.90
CA TRP A 75 -0.87 8.56 6.17
C TRP A 75 -0.37 9.92 5.67
N HIS A 76 -1.01 10.42 4.60
CA HIS A 76 -0.79 11.75 4.08
C HIS A 76 -2.06 12.60 4.23
N PRO A 77 -1.92 13.92 4.43
CA PRO A 77 -3.06 14.83 4.38
C PRO A 77 -3.67 14.87 2.99
N ASP A 78 -4.97 15.18 2.92
CA ASP A 78 -5.67 15.53 1.67
C ASP A 78 -5.22 16.89 1.15
N THR A 79 -3.98 16.95 0.66
CA THR A 79 -3.40 18.13 0.05
C THR A 79 -3.16 17.87 -1.43
N GLU A 80 -3.59 18.81 -2.27
CA GLU A 80 -3.31 18.76 -3.70
C GLU A 80 -1.80 18.84 -3.92
N ALA A 81 -1.27 18.00 -4.81
CA ALA A 81 0.16 18.02 -5.11
C ALA A 81 0.56 19.42 -5.64
N PRO A 82 1.72 19.97 -5.26
CA PRO A 82 2.17 21.25 -5.76
C PRO A 82 2.14 21.25 -7.29
N ARG A 83 1.50 22.26 -7.89
CA ARG A 83 1.46 22.41 -9.35
C ARG A 83 2.89 22.54 -9.86
N ARG A 84 3.42 21.47 -10.46
CA ARG A 84 4.71 21.53 -11.13
C ARG A 84 4.54 22.43 -12.36
N THR A 85 4.99 23.67 -12.25
CA THR A 85 5.21 24.53 -13.41
C THR A 85 6.21 23.81 -14.30
N ARG A 86 5.79 23.35 -15.48
CA ARG A 86 6.72 22.84 -16.48
C ARG A 86 7.68 23.98 -16.78
N ARG A 87 8.92 23.88 -16.29
CA ARG A 87 9.98 24.79 -16.65
C ARG A 87 10.17 24.58 -18.16
N GLY A 88 9.78 25.56 -18.96
CA GLY A 88 9.87 25.48 -20.42
C GLY A 88 11.28 25.07 -20.82
N ALA A 89 11.38 24.15 -21.79
CA ALA A 89 12.66 23.84 -22.40
C ALA A 89 13.28 25.16 -22.89
N ARG A 90 14.45 25.50 -22.35
CA ARG A 90 15.25 26.60 -22.87
C ARG A 90 15.58 26.24 -24.32
N PRO A 91 15.28 27.09 -25.32
CA PRO A 91 15.67 26.80 -26.69
C PRO A 91 17.19 26.61 -26.70
N ALA A 92 17.64 25.50 -27.30
CA ALA A 92 19.06 25.33 -27.59
C ALA A 92 19.43 26.47 -28.55
N ASP A 93 20.43 27.27 -28.16
CA ASP A 93 21.09 28.17 -29.09
C ASP A 93 21.59 27.32 -30.26
N LEU A 94 20.96 27.52 -31.42
CA LEU A 94 21.52 27.14 -32.70
C LEU A 94 22.45 28.30 -33.09
N ASP A 95 23.70 28.22 -32.65
CA ASP A 95 24.77 29.03 -33.21
C ASP A 95 25.69 28.16 -34.08
N GLN A 96 25.53 28.40 -35.38
CA GLN A 96 26.49 28.37 -36.50
C GLN A 96 27.42 27.17 -36.69
#